data_AF-F1S6U2-F1
#
_entry.id   AF-F1S6U2-F1
#
_cell.length_a   1.000
_cell.length_b   1.000
_cell.length_c   1.000
_cell.angle_alpha   90.00
_cell.angle_beta   90.00
_cell.angle_gamma   90.00
#
_symmetry.space_group_name_H-M   'P 1'
#
loop_
_entity.id
_entity.type
_entity.pdbx_description
1 polymer ?
#
loop_
_entity_poly.entity_id
_entity_poly.type
_entity_poly.pdbx_seq_one_letter_code
_entity_poly.pdbx_strand_id
1 'polypeptide(L)'
;MKRLVGPVLGLLLAQVCCVRGVDVMQSPSALSVQEGASPTLWCNFSKNVNSVQWYLQYRGGSLVHLFFIPSGTKRNGRLNATTVAKERRSLLYISSAQITDSATYFCAGEHSAPQAPAACTGTLRGAQPLLQPKSHPGATTGHSHCSLFLTYTGTVLATDT
;
A
#
# COMPACT_ATOMS: atom_id res chain seq x y z
N MET A 1 -23.55 -42.93 -14.55
CA MET A 1 -23.04 -41.55 -14.41
C MET A 1 -22.58 -41.35 -12.97
N LYS A 2 -21.34 -41.77 -12.64
CA LYS A 2 -20.78 -41.69 -11.28
C LYS A 2 -20.00 -40.37 -11.14
N ARG A 3 -20.23 -39.72 -10.01
CA ARG A 3 -19.91 -38.32 -9.69
C ARG A 3 -18.41 -38.02 -9.82
N LEU A 4 -18.02 -37.36 -10.90
CA LEU A 4 -16.72 -36.66 -11.04
C LEU A 4 -16.67 -35.35 -10.24
N VAL A 5 -17.61 -35.15 -9.31
CA VAL A 5 -17.72 -33.91 -8.52
C VAL A 5 -16.63 -33.84 -7.45
N GLY A 6 -16.18 -34.99 -6.91
CA GLY A 6 -15.13 -35.06 -5.88
C GLY A 6 -13.72 -34.64 -6.33
N PRO A 7 -13.14 -35.22 -7.39
CA PRO A 7 -11.78 -34.89 -7.82
C PRO A 7 -11.67 -33.52 -8.48
N VAL A 8 -12.73 -33.04 -9.15
CA VAL A 8 -12.77 -31.69 -9.75
C VAL A 8 -12.77 -30.62 -8.66
N LEU A 9 -13.51 -30.82 -7.56
CA LEU A 9 -13.50 -29.90 -6.41
C LEU A 9 -12.15 -29.90 -5.68
N GLY A 10 -11.47 -31.05 -5.57
CA GLY A 10 -10.12 -31.16 -5.01
C GLY A 10 -9.05 -30.44 -5.85
N LEU A 11 -9.16 -30.46 -7.18
CA LEU A 11 -8.25 -29.76 -8.09
C LEU A 11 -8.45 -28.22 -8.03
N LEU A 12 -9.70 -27.77 -7.86
CA LEU A 12 -10.06 -26.35 -7.75
C LEU A 12 -9.53 -25.72 -6.45
N LEU A 13 -9.50 -26.45 -5.35
CA LEU A 13 -9.01 -25.96 -4.05
C LEU A 13 -7.48 -25.87 -3.97
N ALA A 14 -6.74 -26.65 -4.77
CA ALA A 14 -5.28 -26.67 -4.77
C ALA A 14 -4.62 -25.46 -5.47
N GLN A 15 -5.40 -24.56 -6.08
CA GLN A 15 -4.90 -23.44 -6.88
C GLN A 15 -4.85 -22.10 -6.11
N VAL A 16 -5.13 -22.09 -4.80
CA VAL A 16 -4.97 -20.88 -3.99
C VAL A 16 -3.49 -20.72 -3.64
N CYS A 17 -2.73 -20.12 -4.57
CA CYS A 17 -1.36 -19.67 -4.30
C CYS A 17 -1.41 -18.60 -3.18
N CYS A 18 -0.85 -18.91 -2.01
CA CYS A 18 -0.72 -17.94 -0.92
C CYS A 18 0.25 -16.82 -1.33
N VAL A 19 -0.27 -15.68 -1.78
CA VAL A 19 0.53 -14.46 -1.91
C VAL A 19 0.84 -13.94 -0.50
N ARG A 20 2.11 -13.97 -0.10
CA ARG A 20 2.54 -13.44 1.20
C ARG A 20 2.65 -11.91 1.11
N GLY A 21 1.54 -11.20 1.38
CA GLY A 21 1.52 -9.74 1.51
C GLY A 21 2.16 -9.22 2.80
N VAL A 22 2.23 -7.89 2.92
CA VAL A 22 2.50 -7.18 4.17
C VAL A 22 1.20 -6.55 4.63
N ASP A 23 0.73 -6.93 5.82
CA ASP A 23 -0.40 -6.25 6.44
C ASP A 23 0.00 -4.86 6.91
N VAL A 24 -0.86 -3.88 6.64
CA VAL A 24 -0.69 -2.47 6.97
C VAL A 24 -1.79 -2.07 7.95
N MET A 25 -1.42 -1.49 9.08
CA MET A 25 -2.35 -0.98 10.09
C MET A 25 -2.14 0.52 10.27
N GLN A 26 -3.13 1.32 9.84
CA GLN A 26 -3.15 2.76 10.06
C GLN A 26 -3.99 3.14 11.28
N SER A 27 -3.54 4.17 12.01
CA SER A 27 -4.30 4.73 13.12
C SER A 27 -4.14 6.26 13.22
N PRO A 28 -5.20 6.98 13.63
CA PRO A 28 -6.58 6.49 13.76
C PRO A 28 -7.19 6.12 12.38
N SER A 29 -8.33 5.44 12.36
CA SER A 29 -9.06 5.16 11.11
C SER A 29 -9.79 6.39 10.58
N ALA A 30 -10.28 7.24 11.49
CA ALA A 30 -10.84 8.54 11.19
C ALA A 30 -10.51 9.52 12.32
N LEU A 31 -10.33 10.79 11.97
CA LEU A 31 -10.04 11.86 12.92
C LEU A 31 -10.68 13.16 12.42
N SER A 32 -11.37 13.87 13.33
CA SER A 32 -11.74 15.28 13.13
C SER A 32 -10.83 16.15 14.00
N VAL A 33 -10.24 17.19 13.44
CA VAL A 33 -9.42 18.15 14.18
C VAL A 33 -9.84 19.58 13.88
N GLN A 34 -9.59 20.48 14.82
CA GLN A 34 -9.77 21.91 14.60
C GLN A 34 -8.68 22.46 13.67
N GLU A 35 -9.01 23.48 12.88
CA GLU A 35 -8.04 24.22 12.08
C GLU A 35 -6.90 24.74 12.99
N GLY A 36 -5.67 24.65 12.50
CA GLY A 36 -4.47 24.97 13.26
C GLY A 36 -3.98 23.86 14.19
N ALA A 37 -4.76 22.80 14.45
CA ALA A 37 -4.29 21.63 15.18
C ALA A 37 -3.17 20.90 14.41
N SER A 38 -2.41 20.05 15.10
CA SER A 38 -1.29 19.33 14.47
C SER A 38 -1.39 17.81 14.63
N PRO A 39 -2.24 17.13 13.84
CA PRO A 39 -2.45 15.70 13.98
C PRO A 39 -1.24 14.88 13.52
N THR A 40 -1.16 13.65 14.05
CA THR A 40 -0.20 12.63 13.62
C THR A 40 -0.95 11.38 13.20
N LEU A 41 -0.70 10.90 11.99
CA LEU A 41 -1.22 9.65 11.46
C LEU A 41 -0.13 8.59 11.56
N TRP A 42 -0.47 7.40 12.01
CA TRP A 42 0.45 6.29 12.21
C TRP A 42 0.21 5.19 11.20
N CYS A 43 1.28 4.49 10.84
CA CYS A 43 1.28 3.37 9.93
C CYS A 43 2.25 2.30 10.43
N ASN A 44 1.74 1.11 10.72
CA ASN A 44 2.53 -0.02 11.18
C ASN A 44 2.43 -1.19 10.20
N PHE A 45 3.50 -1.95 10.07
CA PHE A 45 3.61 -3.07 9.15
C PHE A 45 3.81 -4.38 9.91
N SER A 46 3.17 -5.45 9.46
CA SER A 46 3.39 -6.80 10.00
C SER A 46 4.82 -7.32 9.79
N LYS A 47 5.53 -6.82 8.77
CA LYS A 47 6.88 -7.23 8.36
C LYS A 47 7.79 -6.03 8.16
N ASN A 48 9.10 -6.29 8.10
CA ASN A 48 10.08 -5.26 7.71
C ASN A 48 9.79 -4.81 6.27
N VAL A 49 9.84 -3.50 6.05
CA VAL A 49 9.66 -2.87 4.73
C VAL A 49 10.97 -2.21 4.31
N ASN A 50 11.24 -2.18 3.00
CA ASN A 50 12.41 -1.52 2.42
C ASN A 50 12.19 -0.01 2.33
N SER A 51 10.96 0.40 2.06
CA SER A 51 10.55 1.78 1.92
C SER A 51 9.07 1.94 2.26
N VAL A 52 8.68 3.16 2.61
CA VAL A 52 7.27 3.55 2.84
C VAL A 52 6.90 4.70 1.91
N GLN A 53 5.70 4.62 1.36
CA GLN A 53 5.10 5.65 0.55
C GLN A 53 3.86 6.22 1.24
N TRP A 54 3.71 7.54 1.22
CA TRP A 54 2.53 8.23 1.70
C TRP A 54 1.76 8.84 0.53
N TYR A 55 0.44 8.71 0.58
CA TYR A 55 -0.48 9.22 -0.43
C TYR A 55 -1.62 9.98 0.21
N LEU A 56 -2.20 10.87 -0.58
CA LEU A 56 -3.38 11.65 -0.29
C LEU A 56 -4.47 11.33 -1.30
N GLN A 57 -5.72 11.18 -0.86
CA GLN A 57 -6.88 11.08 -1.71
C GLN A 57 -7.95 12.07 -1.28
N TYR A 58 -8.23 13.05 -2.12
CA TYR A 58 -9.44 13.87 -1.98
C TYR A 58 -10.68 13.05 -2.34
N ARG A 59 -11.86 13.45 -1.83
CA ARG A 59 -13.11 12.74 -2.10
C ARG A 59 -13.33 12.54 -3.60
N GLY A 60 -13.44 11.28 -4.04
CA GLY A 60 -13.64 10.92 -5.45
C GLY A 60 -12.43 11.13 -6.37
N GLY A 61 -11.27 11.55 -5.83
CA GLY A 61 -10.06 11.83 -6.58
C GLY A 61 -9.11 10.62 -6.73
N SER A 62 -8.08 10.80 -7.55
CA SER A 62 -6.95 9.86 -7.66
C SER A 62 -6.00 9.98 -6.46
N LEU A 63 -5.20 8.92 -6.23
CA LEU A 63 -4.09 8.98 -5.28
C LEU A 63 -3.04 10.00 -5.73
N VAL A 64 -2.71 10.95 -4.86
CA VAL A 64 -1.62 11.91 -5.01
C VAL A 64 -0.47 11.46 -4.13
N HIS A 65 0.70 11.24 -4.72
CA HIS A 65 1.89 10.83 -3.98
C HIS A 65 2.45 12.02 -3.17
N LEU A 66 2.65 11.81 -1.86
CA LEU A 66 3.24 12.79 -0.95
C LEU A 66 4.73 12.54 -0.74
N PHE A 67 5.10 11.32 -0.33
CA PHE A 67 6.48 10.97 0.03
C PHE A 67 6.82 9.53 -0.33
N PHE A 68 8.09 9.32 -0.72
CA PHE A 68 8.76 8.02 -0.76
C PHE A 68 9.93 8.05 0.24
N ILE A 69 9.96 7.15 1.22
CA ILE A 69 10.86 7.21 2.37
C ILE A 69 11.44 5.81 2.65
N PRO A 70 12.70 5.54 2.27
CA PRO A 70 13.39 4.32 2.70
C PRO A 70 13.54 4.25 4.22
N SER A 71 14.01 5.34 4.82
CA SER A 71 14.16 5.53 6.27
C SER A 71 14.36 7.01 6.59
N GLY A 72 14.25 7.36 7.87
CA GLY A 72 14.45 8.74 8.35
C GLY A 72 13.23 9.61 8.09
N THR A 73 13.46 10.92 7.95
CA THR A 73 12.40 11.93 7.93
C THR A 73 12.41 12.70 6.61
N LYS A 74 11.24 12.88 5.99
CA LYS A 74 11.02 13.76 4.84
C LYS A 74 9.97 14.79 5.15
N ARG A 75 10.22 16.02 4.71
CA ARG A 75 9.33 17.17 4.93
C ARG A 75 9.00 17.84 3.60
N ASN A 76 7.74 18.24 3.45
CA ASN A 76 7.29 19.13 2.40
C ASN A 76 6.26 20.09 2.99
N GLY A 77 6.63 21.37 3.10
CA GLY A 77 5.80 22.40 3.74
C GLY A 77 5.40 22.01 5.18
N ARG A 78 4.08 21.88 5.38
CA ARG A 78 3.42 21.52 6.65
C ARG A 78 3.40 20.02 6.93
N LEU A 79 3.72 19.18 5.94
CA LEU A 79 3.71 17.72 6.08
C LEU A 79 5.12 17.21 6.40
N ASN A 80 5.21 16.36 7.41
CA ASN A 80 6.45 15.71 7.82
C ASN A 80 6.22 14.21 8.05
N ALA A 81 6.88 13.37 7.28
CA ALA A 81 6.77 11.92 7.42
C ALA A 81 8.09 11.31 7.89
N THR A 82 8.00 10.44 8.90
CA THR A 82 9.16 9.73 9.45
C THR A 82 8.94 8.23 9.30
N THR A 83 9.97 7.51 8.87
CA THR A 83 9.96 6.05 8.70
C THR A 83 11.11 5.43 9.46
N VAL A 84 10.78 4.50 10.35
CA VAL A 84 11.76 3.65 11.04
C VAL A 84 11.53 2.22 10.58
N ALA A 85 12.12 1.89 9.43
CA ALA A 85 11.89 0.63 8.72
C ALA A 85 12.16 -0.62 9.59
N LYS A 86 13.21 -0.58 10.42
CA LYS A 86 13.54 -1.66 11.36
C LYS A 86 12.48 -1.87 12.44
N GLU A 87 11.77 -0.81 12.80
CA GLU A 87 10.66 -0.83 13.77
C GLU A 87 9.30 -1.00 13.07
N ARG A 88 9.30 -1.22 11.75
CA ARG A 88 8.10 -1.49 10.94
C ARG A 88 7.04 -0.41 11.10
N ARG A 89 7.46 0.85 11.26
CA ARG A 89 6.56 1.97 11.49
C ARG A 89 6.91 3.19 10.67
N SER A 90 5.88 3.92 10.31
CA SER A 90 5.96 5.27 9.76
C SER A 90 4.86 6.13 10.37
N LEU A 91 5.11 7.43 10.43
CA LEU A 91 4.12 8.42 10.85
C LEU A 91 4.13 9.59 9.89
N LEU A 92 2.97 10.23 9.72
CA LEU A 92 2.77 11.47 8.99
C LEU A 92 2.23 12.52 9.96
N TYR A 93 3.05 13.53 10.22
CA TYR A 93 2.70 14.70 11.00
C TYR A 93 2.28 15.85 10.09
N ILE A 94 1.18 16.51 10.44
CA ILE A 94 0.63 17.66 9.71
C ILE A 94 0.66 18.84 10.68
N SER A 95 1.52 19.83 10.44
CA SER A 95 1.57 21.03 11.28
C SER A 95 0.51 22.04 10.85
N SER A 96 -0.22 22.63 11.80
CA SER A 96 -1.22 23.68 11.53
C SER A 96 -2.17 23.26 10.40
N ALA A 97 -2.98 22.24 10.68
CA ALA A 97 -3.93 21.65 9.73
C ALA A 97 -4.88 22.72 9.19
N GLN A 98 -5.17 22.65 7.90
CA GLN A 98 -6.04 23.57 7.17
C GLN A 98 -7.23 22.82 6.58
N ILE A 99 -8.29 23.55 6.21
CA ILE A 99 -9.47 22.97 5.52
C ILE A 99 -9.09 22.14 4.29
N THR A 100 -8.03 22.54 3.57
CA THR A 100 -7.51 21.85 2.39
C THR A 100 -6.81 20.51 2.68
N ASP A 101 -6.54 20.21 3.96
CA ASP A 101 -5.96 18.93 4.38
C ASP A 101 -7.04 17.86 4.63
N SER A 102 -8.32 18.24 4.59
CA SER A 102 -9.43 17.29 4.69
C SER A 102 -9.43 16.30 3.52
N ALA A 103 -9.04 15.06 3.81
CA ALA A 103 -8.83 14.02 2.81
C ALA A 103 -8.66 12.65 3.49
N THR A 104 -8.52 11.60 2.68
CA THR A 104 -8.05 10.31 3.20
C THR A 104 -6.57 10.13 2.90
N TYR A 105 -5.79 9.74 3.92
CA TYR A 105 -4.35 9.54 3.84
C TYR A 105 -4.02 8.04 3.88
N PHE A 106 -3.09 7.63 3.03
CA PHE A 106 -2.69 6.23 2.88
C PHE A 106 -1.21 6.06 3.01
N CYS A 107 -0.80 4.96 3.64
CA CYS A 107 0.57 4.48 3.62
C CYS A 107 0.67 3.15 2.87
N ALA A 108 1.79 2.93 2.20
CA ALA A 108 2.12 1.68 1.56
C ALA A 108 3.57 1.31 1.86
N GLY A 109 3.81 0.06 2.25
CA GLY A 109 5.14 -0.47 2.52
C GLY A 109 5.62 -1.35 1.37
N GLU A 110 6.81 -1.10 0.87
CA GLU A 110 7.46 -1.98 -0.10
C GLU A 110 8.22 -3.09 0.63
N HIS A 111 8.01 -4.35 0.25
CA HIS A 111 8.72 -5.48 0.83
C HIS A 111 9.12 -6.48 -0.26
N SER A 112 10.32 -7.05 -0.12
CA SER A 112 10.79 -8.12 -0.97
C SER A 112 10.09 -9.43 -0.58
N ALA A 113 9.20 -9.93 -1.43
CA ALA A 113 8.64 -11.27 -1.26
C ALA A 113 9.66 -12.33 -1.73
N PRO A 114 9.77 -13.49 -1.05
CA PRO A 114 10.45 -14.65 -1.60
C PRO A 114 9.78 -15.06 -2.92
N GLN A 115 10.56 -15.59 -3.88
CA GLN A 115 10.02 -16.10 -5.13
C GLN A 115 8.88 -17.09 -4.87
N ALA A 116 7.74 -16.87 -5.52
CA ALA A 116 6.68 -17.86 -5.54
C ALA A 116 7.20 -19.13 -6.23
N PRO A 117 6.79 -20.33 -5.78
CA PRO A 117 7.13 -21.56 -6.46
C PRO A 117 6.70 -21.48 -7.94
N ALA A 118 7.52 -22.05 -8.84
CA ALA A 118 7.37 -21.95 -10.31
C ALA A 118 6.00 -22.41 -10.85
N ALA A 119 5.20 -23.11 -10.05
CA ALA A 119 3.82 -23.45 -10.38
C ALA A 119 2.90 -22.23 -10.53
N CYS A 120 3.16 -21.10 -9.85
CA CYS A 120 2.28 -19.92 -9.87
C CYS A 120 2.61 -18.92 -11.01
N THR A 121 3.76 -19.04 -11.69
CA THR A 121 4.15 -18.14 -12.79
C THR A 121 3.49 -18.48 -14.13
N GLY A 122 2.98 -19.70 -14.31
CA GLY A 122 2.33 -20.13 -15.55
C GLY A 122 0.94 -19.50 -15.79
N THR A 123 0.20 -19.19 -14.73
CA THR A 123 -1.21 -18.78 -14.80
C THR A 123 -1.42 -17.27 -14.93
N LEU A 124 -0.51 -16.45 -14.40
CA LEU A 124 -0.60 -14.98 -14.47
C LEU A 124 -0.31 -14.39 -15.86
N ARG A 125 0.28 -15.17 -16.77
CA ARG A 125 0.53 -14.74 -18.15
C ARG A 125 -0.74 -14.59 -18.99
N GLY A 126 -1.87 -15.14 -18.52
CA GLY A 126 -3.15 -15.13 -19.23
C GLY A 126 -4.11 -13.98 -18.87
N ALA A 127 -3.80 -13.17 -17.85
CA ALA A 127 -4.66 -12.07 -17.40
C ALA A 127 -3.86 -10.77 -17.30
N GLN A 128 -3.52 -10.19 -18.45
CA GLN A 128 -3.08 -8.79 -18.54
C GLN A 128 -4.32 -7.90 -18.69
N PRO A 129 -4.65 -7.01 -17.73
CA PRO A 129 -5.49 -5.88 -18.03
C PRO A 129 -4.66 -4.86 -18.82
N LEU A 130 -5.18 -4.46 -19.97
CA LEU A 130 -4.74 -3.29 -20.73
C LEU A 130 -4.64 -2.08 -19.79
N LEU A 131 -3.41 -1.62 -19.52
CA LEU A 131 -2.97 -0.23 -19.29
C LEU A 131 -1.54 -0.26 -18.72
N GLN A 132 -0.55 -0.49 -19.59
CA GLN A 132 0.85 -0.14 -19.30
C GLN A 132 1.22 1.12 -20.10
N PRO A 133 1.74 2.19 -19.46
CA PRO A 133 2.45 3.25 -20.18
C PRO A 133 3.73 2.65 -20.78
N LYS A 134 3.97 2.96 -22.05
CA LYS A 134 5.08 2.43 -22.84
C LYS A 134 6.41 3.05 -22.38
N SER A 135 7.35 2.25 -21.89
CA SER A 135 8.76 2.65 -21.78
C SER A 135 9.66 1.71 -22.60
N HIS A 136 10.60 2.33 -23.31
CA HIS A 136 11.53 1.73 -24.27
C HIS A 136 12.64 0.88 -23.60
N PRO A 137 13.33 0.01 -24.36
CA PRO A 137 14.02 -1.17 -23.82
C PRO A 137 15.47 -0.88 -23.43
N GLY A 138 15.88 -1.37 -22.25
CA GLY A 138 17.28 -1.39 -21.86
C GLY A 138 17.50 -2.05 -20.50
N ALA A 139 18.21 -3.19 -20.53
CA ALA A 139 18.83 -3.91 -19.40
C ALA A 139 17.92 -4.68 -18.41
N THR A 140 18.14 -5.99 -18.46
CA THR A 140 17.56 -7.09 -17.71
C THR A 140 17.84 -7.03 -16.20
N THR A 141 16.84 -6.66 -15.41
CA THR A 141 16.71 -7.14 -14.01
C THR A 141 15.24 -7.37 -13.75
N GLY A 142 14.83 -8.64 -13.76
CA GLY A 142 13.43 -9.05 -13.58
C GLY A 142 12.95 -8.82 -12.15
N HIS A 143 12.70 -7.57 -11.78
CA HIS A 143 11.91 -7.23 -10.60
C HIS A 143 10.44 -7.53 -10.93
N SER A 144 9.96 -8.69 -10.50
CA SER A 144 8.54 -9.02 -10.51
C SER A 144 7.85 -8.05 -9.56
N HIS A 145 7.21 -7.02 -10.10
CA HIS A 145 6.37 -6.08 -9.35
C HIS A 145 5.26 -6.89 -8.69
N CYS A 146 5.40 -7.13 -7.39
CA CYS A 146 4.40 -7.83 -6.60
C CYS A 146 3.20 -6.89 -6.49
N SER A 147 2.10 -7.24 -7.14
CA SER A 147 0.85 -6.49 -7.13
C SER A 147 0.46 -6.19 -5.68
N LEU A 148 0.44 -4.91 -5.31
CA LEU A 148 -0.12 -4.45 -4.05
C LEU A 148 -1.61 -4.83 -4.02
N PHE A 149 -1.96 -5.93 -3.36
CA PHE A 149 -3.31 -6.07 -2.81
C PHE A 149 -3.37 -5.13 -1.60
N LEU A 150 -3.68 -3.85 -1.85
CA LEU A 150 -3.99 -2.88 -0.81
C LEU A 150 -5.30 -3.33 -0.15
N THR A 151 -5.23 -4.09 0.95
CA THR A 151 -6.27 -4.03 1.97
C THR A 151 -6.19 -2.64 2.60
N TYR A 152 -6.87 -1.70 1.95
CA TYR A 152 -6.73 -0.27 2.15
C TYR A 152 -7.39 0.14 3.47
N THR A 153 -6.60 0.34 4.52
CA THR A 153 -7.06 1.03 5.73
C THR A 153 -6.47 2.44 5.70
N GLY A 154 -7.19 3.39 5.10
CA GLY A 154 -6.82 4.80 5.15
C GLY A 154 -7.21 5.44 6.46
N THR A 155 -6.54 6.54 6.77
CA THR A 155 -7.02 7.47 7.81
C THR A 155 -7.80 8.60 7.15
N VAL A 156 -9.08 8.70 7.47
CA VAL A 156 -9.89 9.87 7.09
C VAL A 156 -9.53 11.02 8.04
N LEU A 157 -9.07 12.14 7.50
CA LEU A 157 -8.89 13.38 8.24
C LEU A 157 -9.95 14.38 7.81
N ALA A 158 -10.72 14.88 8.77
CA ALA A 158 -11.58 16.03 8.62
C ALA A 158 -11.01 17.19 9.47
N THR A 159 -11.12 18.39 8.94
CA THR A 159 -10.69 19.62 9.61
C THR A 159 -11.89 20.54 9.74
N ASP A 160 -12.20 20.90 10.98
CA ASP A 160 -13.31 21.77 11.37
C ASP A 160 -12.80 23.21 11.58
N THR A 161 -13.66 24.20 11.38
CA THR A 161 -13.40 25.63 11.64
C THR A 161 -13.66 26.03 13.09
#